data_AF-A0A4R3EJK5-F1
#
_entry.id   AF-A0A4R3EJK5-F1
#
_cell.length_a   1.000
_cell.length_b   1.000
_cell.length_c   1.000
_cell.angle_alpha   90.00
_cell.angle_beta   90.00
_cell.angle_gamma   90.00
#
_symmetry.space_group_name_H-M   'P 1'
#
loop_
_entity.id
_entity.type
_entity.pdbx_description
1 polymer ?
#
loop_
_entity_poly.entity_id
_entity_poly.type
_entity_poly.pdbx_seq_one_letter_code
_entity_poly.pdbx_strand_id
1 'polypeptide(L)' 'MVRLFVGVTDKVWFDQLSASVPHDEVNFWQPSGTTQFRALQPGELFLFKLHSPNNFIVGGGIFGHASIAPLSLAWEAFGL' A
#
# COMPACT_ATOMS: atom_id res chain seq x y z
N MET A 1 14.18 -13.47 11.83
CA MET A 1 12.86 -13.19 12.41
C MET A 1 12.06 -12.45 11.34
N VAL A 2 10.84 -12.88 11.04
CA VAL A 2 10.01 -12.24 10.01
C VAL A 2 9.48 -10.91 10.55
N ARG A 3 9.69 -9.83 9.80
CA ARG A 3 9.05 -8.53 10.04
C ARG A 3 7.89 -8.38 9.08
N LEU A 4 6.78 -7.87 9.61
CA LEU A 4 5.60 -7.53 8.84
C LEU A 4 5.03 -6.20 9.29
N PHE A 5 4.33 -5.53 8.39
CA PHE A 5 3.59 -4.31 8.66
C PHE A 5 2.15 -4.48 8.15
N VAL A 6 1.19 -3.97 8.92
CA VAL A 6 -0.22 -4.00 8.53
C VAL A 6 -0.67 -2.57 8.27
N GLY A 7 -0.86 -2.23 6.99
CA GLY A 7 -1.43 -0.96 6.55
C GLY A 7 -2.95 -1.04 6.47
N VAL A 8 -3.65 -0.01 6.94
CA VAL A 8 -5.10 0.09 6.76
C VAL A 8 -5.39 0.61 5.35
N THR A 9 -6.35 0.00 4.66
CA THR A 9 -6.77 0.36 3.31
C THR A 9 -8.30 0.48 3.18
N ASP A 10 -8.74 1.17 2.12
CA ASP A 10 -10.14 1.34 1.78
C ASP A 10 -10.70 0.14 1.02
N LYS A 11 -11.97 -0.21 1.32
CA LYS A 11 -12.64 -1.35 0.68
C LYS A 11 -12.78 -1.14 -0.83
N VAL A 12 -13.08 0.08 -1.27
CA VAL A 12 -13.26 0.39 -2.70
C VAL A 12 -11.97 0.17 -3.47
N TRP A 13 -10.83 0.59 -2.92
CA TRP A 13 -9.51 0.37 -3.53
C TRP A 13 -9.19 -1.12 -3.63
N PHE A 14 -9.46 -1.89 -2.58
CA PHE A 14 -9.27 -3.35 -2.59
C PHE A 14 -10.18 -4.04 -3.61
N ASP A 15 -11.47 -3.71 -3.64
CA ASP A 15 -12.44 -4.32 -4.56
C ASP A 15 -12.04 -4.05 -6.03
N GLN A 16 -11.57 -2.84 -6.34
CA GLN A 16 -11.13 -2.46 -7.69
C GLN A 16 -9.89 -3.24 -8.12
N LEU A 17 -8.86 -3.31 -7.28
CA LEU A 17 -7.62 -4.03 -7.60
C LEU A 17 -7.85 -5.53 -7.70
N SER A 18 -8.61 -6.11 -6.76
CA SER A 18 -8.88 -7.56 -6.75
C SER A 18 -9.73 -8.04 -7.92
N ALA A 19 -10.54 -7.15 -8.52
CA ALA A 19 -11.33 -7.44 -9.72
C ALA A 19 -10.54 -7.31 -11.04
N SER A 20 -9.32 -6.77 -11.00
CA SER A 20 -8.48 -6.56 -12.17
C SER A 20 -7.45 -7.69 -12.38
N VAL A 21 -6.70 -7.65 -13.48
CA VAL A 21 -5.63 -8.62 -13.72
C VAL A 21 -4.60 -8.57 -12.59
N PRO A 22 -3.98 -9.70 -12.21
CA PRO A 22 -2.93 -9.71 -11.20
C PRO A 22 -1.83 -8.70 -11.55
N HIS A 23 -1.48 -7.86 -10.58
CA HIS A 23 -0.44 -6.86 -10.72
C HIS A 23 0.88 -7.40 -10.19
N ASP A 24 1.96 -7.22 -10.96
CA ASP A 24 3.32 -7.51 -10.49
C ASP A 24 3.74 -6.52 -9.38
N GLU A 25 3.21 -5.30 -9.41
CA GLU A 25 3.46 -4.25 -8.42
C GLU A 25 2.19 -3.43 -8.16
N VAL A 26 1.96 -3.07 -6.90
CA VAL A 26 0.84 -2.24 -6.48
C VAL A 26 1.36 -1.05 -5.69
N ASN A 27 1.03 0.16 -6.15
CA ASN A 27 1.33 1.38 -5.42
C ASN A 27 0.29 1.63 -4.33
N PHE A 28 0.75 1.95 -3.12
CA PHE A 28 -0.10 2.36 -2.00
C PHE A 28 0.31 3.75 -1.53
N TRP A 29 -0.67 4.63 -1.36
CA TRP A 29 -0.44 6.05 -1.13
C TRP A 29 -0.93 6.50 0.24
N GLN A 30 -0.07 7.21 0.98
CA GLN A 30 -0.43 7.88 2.22
C GLN A 30 -0.45 9.39 1.99
N PRO A 31 -1.63 10.01 1.84
CA PRO A 31 -1.71 11.46 1.73
C PRO A 31 -1.15 12.12 3.00
N SER A 32 -0.44 13.24 2.81
CA SER A 32 0.25 13.97 3.89
C SER A 32 1.34 13.17 4.62
N GLY A 33 1.90 12.12 4.01
CA GLY A 33 3.07 11.41 4.51
C GLY A 33 4.30 12.32 4.59
N THR A 34 4.54 12.92 5.75
CA THR A 34 5.72 13.78 6.01
C THR A 34 6.92 13.00 6.55
N THR A 35 6.72 11.72 6.90
CA THR A 35 7.76 10.87 7.48
C THR A 35 8.07 9.74 6.54
N GLN A 36 9.36 9.39 6.45
CA GLN A 36 9.77 8.28 5.63
C GLN A 36 9.37 6.97 6.29
N PHE A 37 8.71 6.10 5.53
CA PHE A 37 8.35 4.77 5.99
C PHE A 37 9.62 3.94 6.21
N ARG A 38 9.82 3.48 7.45
CA ARG A 38 11.01 2.71 7.90
C ARG A 38 10.64 1.45 8.67
N ALA A 39 9.36 1.09 8.68
CA ALA A 39 8.90 -0.09 9.42
C ALA A 39 9.37 -1.40 8.77
N LEU A 40 9.58 -1.39 7.44
CA LEU A 40 10.04 -2.52 6.65
C LEU A 40 11.32 -2.21 5.86
N GLN A 41 12.10 -3.26 5.62
CA GLN A 41 13.14 -3.34 4.59
C GLN A 41 12.59 -4.00 3.32
N PRO A 42 13.16 -3.73 2.13
CA PRO A 42 12.78 -4.43 0.91
C PRO A 42 12.86 -5.95 1.10
N GLY A 43 11.85 -6.68 0.63
CA GLY A 43 11.74 -8.14 0.83
C GLY A 43 10.89 -8.57 2.02
N GLU A 44 10.49 -7.63 2.90
CA GLU A 44 9.64 -7.93 4.06
C GLU A 44 8.13 -7.82 3.73
N LEU A 45 7.27 -8.37 4.60
CA LEU A 45 5.85 -8.51 4.29
C LEU A 45 5.05 -7.23 4.62
N PHE A 46 4.28 -6.75 3.65
CA PHE A 46 3.27 -5.71 3.86
C PHE A 46 1.87 -6.30 3.67
N LEU A 47 1.01 -6.17 4.66
CA LEU A 47 -0.37 -6.67 4.64
C LEU A 47 -1.37 -5.51 4.64
N PHE A 48 -2.48 -5.69 3.92
CA PHE A 48 -3.58 -4.72 3.86
C PHE A 48 -4.74 -5.16 4.73
N LYS A 49 -5.19 -4.27 5.61
CA LYS A 49 -6.36 -4.46 6.48
C LYS A 49 -7.47 -3.47 6.12
N LEU A 50 -8.72 -3.93 6.05
CA LEU A 50 -9.85 -3.01 5.89
C LEU A 50 -10.13 -2.18 7.15
N HIS A 51 -10.70 -0.98 6.94
CA HIS A 51 -11.32 -0.19 7.98
C HIS A 51 -12.47 -0.93 8.70
N SER A 52 -12.86 -0.39 9.85
CA SER A 52 -14.07 -0.79 10.57
C SER A 52 -15.32 -0.54 9.71
N PRO A 53 -16.37 -1.39 9.76
CA PRO A 53 -16.54 -2.55 10.65
C PRO A 53 -15.88 -3.85 10.17
N ASN A 54 -15.40 -3.91 8.93
CA ASN A 54 -14.93 -5.18 8.33
C ASN A 54 -13.68 -5.72 9.01
N ASN A 55 -12.65 -4.90 9.21
CA ASN A 55 -11.45 -5.25 9.98
C ASN A 55 -10.65 -6.50 9.54
N PHE A 56 -10.87 -7.02 8.33
CA PHE A 56 -10.14 -8.20 7.81
C PHE A 56 -8.81 -7.82 7.15
N ILE A 57 -7.83 -8.72 7.22
CA ILE A 57 -6.68 -8.74 6.31
C ILE A 57 -7.18 -9.26 4.96
N VAL A 58 -7.04 -8.46 3.91
CA VAL A 58 -7.64 -8.74 2.58
C VAL A 58 -6.61 -8.97 1.49
N GLY A 59 -5.34 -8.75 1.77
CA GLY A 59 -4.25 -8.99 0.84
C GLY A 59 -2.92 -8.59 1.42
N GLY A 60 -1.88 -8.71 0.60
CA GLY A 60 -0.54 -8.30 0.97
C GLY A 60 0.44 -8.53 -0.18
N GLY A 61 1.68 -8.13 0.05
CA GLY A 61 2.76 -8.28 -0.91
C GLY A 61 4.11 -8.18 -0.23
N ILE A 62 5.15 -8.27 -1.07
CA ILE A 62 6.52 -8.04 -0.65
C ILE A 62 6.81 -6.55 -0.78
N PHE A 63 7.24 -5.91 0.29
CA PHE A 63 7.59 -4.50 0.27
C PHE A 63 8.79 -4.28 -0.64
N GLY A 64 8.62 -3.43 -1.66
CA GLY A 64 9.67 -3.04 -2.60
C GLY A 64 10.43 -1.82 -2.11
N HIS A 65 9.76 -0.67 -2.04
CA HIS A 65 10.34 0.57 -1.54
C HIS A 65 9.27 1.54 -1.02
N ALA A 66 9.72 2.61 -0.36
CA ALA A 66 8.89 3.77 -0.03
C ALA A 66 9.67 5.07 -0.28
N SER A 67 9.03 6.02 -0.94
CA SER A 67 9.58 7.34 -1.23
C SER A 67 8.63 8.43 -0.79
N ILE A 68 9.18 9.58 -0.42
CA ILE A 68 8.41 10.82 -0.27
C ILE A 68 8.52 11.55 -1.59
N ALA A 69 7.40 11.82 -2.24
CA ALA A 69 7.33 12.53 -3.51
C ALA A 69 6.43 13.76 -3.40
N PRO A 70 6.71 14.85 -4.14
CA PRO A 70 5.77 15.94 -4.32
C PRO A 70 4.44 15.41 -4.87
N LEU A 71 3.32 15.97 -4.41
CA LEU A 71 1.98 15.60 -4.88
C LEU A 71 1.84 15.73 -6.41
N SER A 72 2.44 16.77 -7.00
CA SER A 72 2.44 16.97 -8.45
C SER A 72 3.10 15.80 -9.19
N LEU A 73 4.28 15.36 -8.73
CA LEU A 73 5.00 14.23 -9.34
C LEU A 73 4.21 12.92 -9.20
N ALA A 74 3.57 12.71 -8.05
CA ALA A 74 2.75 11.51 -7.87
C ALA A 74 1.52 11.51 -8.78
N TRP A 75 0.93 12.68 -9.04
CA TRP A 75 -0.17 12.80 -9.99
C TRP A 75 0.29 12.59 -11.45
N GLU A 76 1.47 13.09 -11.81
CA GLU A 76 2.06 12.83 -13.13
C GLU A 76 2.42 11.36 -13.35
N ALA A 77 2.93 10.68 -12.31
CA ALA A 77 3.38 9.30 -12.41
C ALA A 77 2.25 8.27 -12.26
N PHE A 78 1.23 8.58 -11.45
CA PHE A 78 0.21 7.60 -11.02
C PHE A 78 -1.23 8.12 -11.06
N GLY A 79 -1.45 9.36 -11.48
CA GLY A 79 -2.80 9.85 -11.77
C GLY A 79 -3.40 9.09 -12.95
N LEU A 80 -4.66 8.69 -12.82
CA LEU A 80 -5.46 8.15 -13.93
C LEU A 80 -5.94 9.28 -14.85
#